data_AF-A0A7K6ZCS6-F1
#
_entry.id   AF-A0A7K6ZCS6-F1
#
_cell.length_a   1.000
_cell.length_b   1.000
_cell.length_c   1.000
_cell.angle_alpha   90.00
_cell.angle_beta   90.00
_cell.angle_gamma   90.00
#
_symmetry.space_group_name_H-M   'P 1'
#
loop_
_entity.id
_entity.type
_entity.pdbx_description
1 polymer ?
#
loop_
_entity_poly.entity_id
_entity_poly.type
_entity_poly.pdbx_seq_one_letter_code
_entity_poly.pdbx_strand_id
1 'polypeptide(L)'
;HRYLVISEKLEEIKSFRELTSLDLSCCKLGDEHELLEHLTKEALSSVKRLLLKDNCLSDAGLRRMTAPVRVLKKGLENLLILDLSCNPNITDVGIGYLLSFKKLNCLDISGAGLKDVNAVIKRLQMRLGLVHSKVPLKEFDHSNCRTEGWAEQTVLQWEQAIMEAMKQQEHLRSSTAALRFYGKTHRIQELIKCKLVETETKASGSLQFYKKENQNCPLPLKREAADSCELKNNKKRVLAEQERERTSKQKHLCLTVEDWDLLNTY
;
A
#
# COMPACT_ATOMS: atom_id res chain seq x y z
N HIS A 1 4.66 13.54 -10.18
CA HIS A 1 4.56 14.55 -9.11
C HIS A 1 4.12 13.95 -7.77
N ARG A 2 3.10 13.08 -7.72
CA ARG A 2 2.61 12.45 -6.46
C ARG A 2 3.67 11.69 -5.64
N TYR A 3 4.66 11.05 -6.26
CA TYR A 3 5.76 10.40 -5.53
C TYR A 3 6.57 11.38 -4.67
N LEU A 4 6.72 12.64 -5.09
CA LEU A 4 7.43 13.67 -4.32
C LEU A 4 6.64 14.09 -3.08
N VAL A 5 5.31 14.11 -3.19
CA VAL A 5 4.42 14.40 -2.05
C VAL A 5 4.63 13.36 -0.96
N ILE A 6 4.72 12.08 -1.32
CA ILE A 6 4.94 11.01 -0.33
C ILE A 6 6.31 11.14 0.33
N SER A 7 7.37 11.41 -0.44
CA SER A 7 8.71 11.57 0.16
C SER A 7 8.80 12.79 1.07
N GLU A 8 8.13 13.89 0.74
CA GLU A 8 8.18 15.12 1.54
C GLU A 8 7.19 15.12 2.72
N LYS A 9 6.09 14.36 2.61
CA LYS A 9 5.00 14.30 3.60
C LYS A 9 4.87 12.95 4.29
N LEU A 10 5.96 12.19 4.30
CA LEU A 10 5.92 10.84 4.84
C LEU A 10 5.64 10.85 6.34
N GLU A 11 6.17 11.80 7.10
CA GLU A 11 5.93 11.89 8.55
C GLU A 11 4.45 12.15 8.86
N GLU A 12 3.79 12.99 8.07
CA GLU A 12 2.36 13.22 8.15
C GLU A 12 1.58 11.94 7.79
N ILE A 13 1.98 11.22 6.73
CA ILE A 13 1.37 9.93 6.36
C ILE A 13 1.56 8.88 7.46
N LYS A 14 2.75 8.88 8.11
CA LYS A 14 3.07 7.96 9.22
C LYS A 14 2.18 8.20 10.44
N SER A 15 1.63 9.40 10.59
CA SER A 15 0.77 9.79 11.70
C SER A 15 -0.67 9.26 11.57
N PHE A 16 -1.09 8.85 10.37
CA PHE A 16 -2.45 8.37 10.17
C PHE A 16 -2.72 7.07 10.94
N ARG A 17 -3.89 7.04 11.59
CA ARG A 17 -4.37 5.91 12.37
C ARG A 17 -5.68 5.41 11.79
N GLU A 18 -5.96 4.13 11.98
CA GLU A 18 -7.22 3.48 11.58
C GLU A 18 -7.51 3.56 10.07
N LEU A 19 -6.48 3.79 9.24
CA LEU A 19 -6.63 3.74 7.79
C LEU A 19 -7.12 2.37 7.38
N THR A 20 -8.22 2.34 6.63
CA THR A 20 -8.81 1.11 6.11
C THR A 20 -8.43 0.85 4.65
N SER A 21 -8.14 1.93 3.91
CA SER A 21 -7.76 1.91 2.51
C SER A 21 -6.58 2.85 2.29
N LEU A 22 -5.54 2.36 1.63
CA LEU A 22 -4.34 3.12 1.30
C LEU A 22 -3.98 2.85 -0.17
N ASP A 23 -4.08 3.89 -1.00
CA ASP A 23 -3.67 3.85 -2.40
C ASP A 23 -2.36 4.63 -2.57
N LEU A 24 -1.32 3.91 -2.95
CA LEU A 24 0.03 4.41 -3.22
C LEU A 24 0.45 4.06 -4.65
N SER A 25 -0.52 3.97 -5.56
CA SER A 25 -0.24 3.61 -6.95
C SER A 25 0.59 4.67 -7.67
N CYS A 26 1.55 4.24 -8.49
CA CYS A 26 2.43 5.09 -9.29
C CYS A 26 3.33 6.02 -8.45
N CYS A 27 3.70 5.58 -7.24
CA CYS A 27 4.50 6.36 -6.31
C CYS A 27 6.00 6.05 -6.37
N LYS A 28 6.43 5.09 -7.21
CA LYS A 28 7.85 4.75 -7.47
C LYS A 28 8.65 4.51 -6.18
N LEU A 29 8.04 3.87 -5.19
CA LEU A 29 8.65 3.66 -3.88
C LEU A 29 9.97 2.88 -3.99
N GLY A 30 10.00 1.80 -4.76
CA GLY A 30 11.11 0.85 -4.79
C GLY A 30 11.18 -0.01 -3.53
N ASP A 31 12.08 -1.00 -3.53
CA ASP A 31 12.20 -1.98 -2.44
C ASP A 31 12.73 -1.40 -1.13
N GLU A 32 13.47 -0.30 -1.22
CA GLU A 32 14.18 0.34 -0.10
C GLU A 32 13.40 1.48 0.55
N HIS A 33 12.18 1.77 0.10
CA HIS A 33 11.40 2.86 0.68
C HIS A 33 11.02 2.54 2.12
N GLU A 34 11.31 3.46 3.04
CA GLU A 34 10.95 3.39 4.46
C GLU A 34 9.44 3.24 4.73
N LEU A 35 8.60 3.51 3.72
CA LEU A 35 7.16 3.33 3.80
C LEU A 35 6.79 1.85 3.85
N LEU A 36 7.53 0.97 3.16
CA LEU A 36 7.25 -0.47 3.17
C LEU A 36 7.41 -1.09 4.56
N GLU A 37 8.35 -0.60 5.35
CA GLU A 37 8.49 -0.97 6.76
C GLU A 37 7.30 -0.42 7.57
N HIS A 38 6.95 0.85 7.34
CA HIS A 38 5.84 1.50 8.05
C HIS A 38 4.47 0.85 7.79
N LEU A 39 4.23 0.31 6.59
CA LEU A 39 3.00 -0.44 6.25
C LEU A 39 2.68 -1.56 7.23
N THR A 40 3.68 -2.09 7.92
CA THR A 40 3.53 -3.20 8.87
C THR A 40 3.49 -2.78 10.34
N LYS A 41 3.65 -1.48 10.63
CA LYS A 41 3.58 -0.94 12.00
C LYS A 41 2.14 -0.90 12.49
N GLU A 42 1.98 -0.83 13.81
CA GLU A 42 0.66 -0.88 14.48
C GLU A 42 -0.30 0.22 13.99
N ALA A 43 0.23 1.39 13.60
CA ALA A 43 -0.56 2.50 13.05
C ALA A 43 -1.39 2.12 11.81
N LEU A 44 -0.87 1.19 10.98
CA LEU A 44 -1.50 0.73 9.74
C LEU A 44 -2.09 -0.68 9.82
N SER A 45 -2.19 -1.24 11.03
CA SER A 45 -2.77 -2.58 11.28
C SER A 45 -4.25 -2.71 10.85
N SER A 46 -4.95 -1.58 10.70
CA SER A 46 -6.35 -1.51 10.28
C SER A 46 -6.53 -1.55 8.75
N VAL A 47 -5.45 -1.48 7.97
CA VAL A 47 -5.52 -1.43 6.51
C VAL A 47 -6.05 -2.75 5.97
N LYS A 48 -7.17 -2.68 5.23
CA LYS A 48 -7.82 -3.81 4.57
C LYS A 48 -7.61 -3.78 3.06
N ARG A 49 -7.39 -2.60 2.49
CA ARG A 49 -7.14 -2.38 1.06
C ARG A 49 -5.83 -1.63 0.89
N LEU A 50 -4.89 -2.26 0.20
CA LEU A 50 -3.58 -1.68 -0.11
C LEU A 50 -3.33 -1.75 -1.61
N LEU A 51 -3.14 -0.61 -2.24
CA LEU A 51 -2.89 -0.52 -3.67
C LEU A 51 -1.48 0.01 -3.91
N LEU A 52 -0.64 -0.84 -4.52
CA LEU A 52 0.79 -0.61 -4.76
C LEU A 52 1.13 -0.79 -6.24
N LYS A 53 0.18 -0.51 -7.13
CA LYS A 53 0.38 -0.57 -8.57
C LYS A 53 1.56 0.31 -9.00
N ASP A 54 2.41 -0.20 -9.88
CA ASP A 54 3.53 0.53 -10.48
C ASP A 54 4.43 1.27 -9.46
N ASN A 55 5.02 0.51 -8.54
CA ASN A 55 5.90 1.04 -7.49
C ASN A 55 7.36 0.57 -7.61
N CYS A 56 7.74 -0.02 -8.74
CA CYS A 56 9.07 -0.58 -8.95
C CYS A 56 9.47 -1.63 -7.90
N LEU A 57 8.50 -2.38 -7.36
CA LEU A 57 8.75 -3.42 -6.37
C LEU A 57 9.30 -4.69 -7.05
N SER A 58 10.17 -5.39 -6.32
CA SER A 58 10.68 -6.71 -6.67
C SER A 58 10.32 -7.74 -5.59
N ASP A 59 10.80 -8.97 -5.78
CA ASP A 59 10.72 -10.02 -4.77
C ASP A 59 11.34 -9.59 -3.42
N ALA A 60 12.38 -8.75 -3.44
CA ALA A 60 13.00 -8.22 -2.23
C ALA A 60 12.06 -7.29 -1.46
N GLY A 61 11.39 -6.35 -2.16
CA GLY A 61 10.39 -5.47 -1.56
C GLY A 61 9.21 -6.26 -0.98
N LEU A 62 8.71 -7.27 -1.70
CA LEU A 62 7.66 -8.16 -1.18
C LEU A 62 8.14 -8.96 0.03
N ARG A 63 9.37 -9.48 0.01
CA ARG A 63 9.95 -10.22 1.15
C ARG A 63 10.00 -9.33 2.38
N ARG A 64 10.45 -8.08 2.25
CA ARG A 64 10.51 -7.11 3.35
C ARG A 64 9.13 -6.74 3.86
N MET A 65 8.23 -6.29 2.98
CA MET A 65 6.87 -5.88 3.33
C MET A 65 6.09 -7.00 4.03
N THR A 66 6.32 -8.26 3.65
CA THR A 66 5.61 -9.39 4.26
C THR A 66 6.36 -10.06 5.41
N ALA A 67 7.61 -9.69 5.71
CA ALA A 67 8.40 -10.31 6.78
C ALA A 67 7.73 -10.24 8.16
N PRO A 68 7.16 -9.10 8.60
CA PRO A 68 6.49 -9.01 9.89
C PRO A 68 5.25 -9.90 10.00
N VAL A 69 4.53 -10.09 8.89
CA VAL A 69 3.36 -10.97 8.83
C VAL A 69 3.79 -12.45 8.86
N ARG A 70 4.88 -12.81 8.16
CA ARG A 70 5.41 -14.17 8.12
C ARG A 70 6.03 -14.62 9.45
N VAL A 71 6.83 -13.75 10.07
CA VAL A 71 7.66 -14.10 11.24
C VAL A 71 6.93 -13.80 12.55
N LEU A 72 6.33 -12.61 12.66
CA LEU A 72 5.78 -12.10 13.92
C LEU A 72 4.25 -12.20 13.98
N LYS A 73 3.58 -12.53 12.87
CA LYS A 73 2.11 -12.51 12.73
C LYS A 73 1.52 -11.16 13.16
N LYS A 74 2.13 -10.08 12.68
CA LYS A 74 1.70 -8.70 12.97
C LYS A 74 1.68 -7.85 11.71
N GLY A 75 0.98 -6.73 11.77
CA GLY A 75 0.87 -5.75 10.69
C GLY A 75 -0.30 -6.03 9.76
N LEU A 76 -0.03 -6.27 8.48
CA LEU A 76 -1.01 -6.43 7.40
C LEU A 76 -1.77 -7.77 7.42
N GLU A 77 -2.00 -8.37 8.58
CA GLU A 77 -2.69 -9.67 8.73
C GLU A 77 -4.18 -9.62 8.33
N ASN A 78 -4.78 -8.42 8.37
CA ASN A 78 -6.18 -8.17 8.05
C ASN A 78 -6.41 -7.72 6.61
N LEU A 79 -5.36 -7.77 5.78
CA LEU A 79 -5.44 -7.34 4.40
C LEU A 79 -6.39 -8.22 3.59
N LEU A 80 -7.39 -7.59 2.95
CA LEU A 80 -8.40 -8.23 2.14
C LEU A 80 -8.14 -8.03 0.65
N ILE A 81 -7.58 -6.87 0.27
CA ILE A 81 -7.37 -6.48 -1.12
C ILE A 81 -5.97 -5.95 -1.27
N LEU A 82 -5.22 -6.54 -2.20
CA LEU A 82 -3.86 -6.17 -2.52
C LEU A 82 -3.71 -6.00 -4.04
N ASP A 83 -3.26 -4.84 -4.48
CA ASP A 83 -2.89 -4.59 -5.86
C ASP A 83 -1.38 -4.40 -5.97
N LEU A 84 -0.74 -5.26 -6.76
CA LEU A 84 0.68 -5.24 -7.09
C LEU A 84 0.89 -5.15 -8.61
N SER A 85 -0.14 -4.74 -9.35
CA SER A 85 -0.08 -4.65 -10.81
C SER A 85 1.04 -3.72 -11.30
N CYS A 86 1.52 -3.97 -12.51
CA CYS A 86 2.59 -3.21 -13.14
C CYS A 86 3.91 -3.17 -12.34
N ASN A 87 4.23 -4.20 -11.56
CA ASN A 87 5.53 -4.37 -10.93
C ASN A 87 6.29 -5.53 -11.62
N PRO A 88 7.01 -5.27 -12.73
CA PRO A 88 7.57 -6.32 -13.58
C PRO A 88 8.70 -7.13 -12.93
N ASN A 89 9.30 -6.62 -11.85
CA ASN A 89 10.39 -7.31 -11.15
C ASN A 89 9.89 -8.29 -10.07
N ILE A 90 8.57 -8.43 -9.89
CA ILE A 90 7.97 -9.47 -9.05
C ILE A 90 7.89 -10.77 -9.86
N THR A 91 8.48 -11.83 -9.33
CA THR A 91 8.54 -13.15 -9.97
C THR A 91 7.72 -14.19 -9.21
N ASP A 92 7.69 -15.43 -9.71
CA ASP A 92 7.04 -16.58 -9.08
C ASP A 92 7.51 -16.82 -7.62
N VAL A 93 8.72 -16.39 -7.28
CA VAL A 93 9.29 -16.44 -5.93
C VAL A 93 8.63 -15.41 -5.03
N GLY A 94 8.53 -14.16 -5.48
CA GLY A 94 7.88 -13.05 -4.76
C GLY A 94 6.42 -13.36 -4.41
N ILE A 95 5.68 -13.96 -5.34
CA ILE A 95 4.30 -14.40 -5.09
C ILE A 95 4.22 -15.43 -3.96
N GLY A 96 5.27 -16.23 -3.75
CA GLY A 96 5.38 -17.16 -2.64
C GLY A 96 5.29 -16.48 -1.27
N TYR A 97 5.81 -15.25 -1.12
CA TYR A 97 5.74 -14.52 0.14
C TYR A 97 4.33 -14.03 0.49
N LEU A 98 3.50 -13.75 -0.53
CA LEU A 98 2.10 -13.31 -0.37
C LEU A 98 1.19 -14.40 0.22
N LEU A 99 1.62 -15.66 0.21
CA LEU A 99 0.88 -16.79 0.79
C LEU A 99 0.67 -16.69 2.31
N SER A 100 1.33 -15.72 2.95
CA SER A 100 1.15 -15.37 4.36
C SER A 100 -0.16 -14.62 4.63
N PHE A 101 -0.72 -13.92 3.65
CA PHE A 101 -1.97 -13.17 3.79
C PHE A 101 -3.21 -14.07 3.71
N LYS A 102 -3.55 -14.74 4.82
CA LYS A 102 -4.64 -15.73 4.87
C LYS A 102 -6.04 -15.16 4.67
N LYS A 103 -6.22 -13.86 4.94
CA LYS A 103 -7.51 -13.15 4.80
C LYS A 103 -7.67 -12.48 3.43
N LEU A 104 -6.69 -12.62 2.53
CA LEU A 104 -6.73 -11.99 1.22
C LEU A 104 -7.91 -12.54 0.41
N ASN A 105 -8.77 -11.63 -0.02
CA ASN A 105 -9.95 -11.91 -0.83
C ASN A 105 -9.74 -11.51 -2.29
N CYS A 106 -8.99 -10.45 -2.57
CA CYS A 106 -8.67 -10.02 -3.93
C CYS A 106 -7.17 -9.75 -4.07
N LEU A 107 -6.58 -10.20 -5.17
CA LEU A 107 -5.19 -9.96 -5.53
C LEU A 107 -5.08 -9.57 -7.01
N ASP A 108 -4.39 -8.48 -7.32
CA ASP A 108 -3.96 -8.15 -8.68
C ASP A 108 -2.44 -8.24 -8.80
N ILE A 109 -1.97 -9.06 -9.74
CA ILE A 109 -0.54 -9.23 -10.07
C ILE A 109 -0.32 -9.09 -11.59
N SER A 110 -1.22 -8.37 -12.27
CA SER A 110 -1.12 -8.08 -13.70
C SER A 110 0.19 -7.36 -14.02
N GLY A 111 0.91 -7.76 -15.06
CA GLY A 111 2.19 -7.14 -15.41
C GLY A 111 3.36 -7.48 -14.49
N ALA A 112 3.22 -8.45 -13.58
CA ALA A 112 4.35 -9.07 -12.89
C ALA A 112 5.20 -9.93 -13.84
N GLY A 113 6.50 -10.05 -13.57
CA GLY A 113 7.47 -10.82 -14.35
C GLY A 113 7.43 -12.33 -14.09
N LEU A 114 6.23 -12.91 -14.13
CA LEU A 114 6.01 -14.33 -13.86
C LEU A 114 6.54 -15.20 -15.00
N LYS A 115 7.22 -16.30 -14.66
CA LYS A 115 7.71 -17.28 -15.64
C LYS A 115 6.70 -18.38 -15.88
N ASP A 116 6.14 -18.94 -14.80
CA ASP A 116 5.09 -19.97 -14.87
C ASP A 116 3.78 -19.47 -14.24
N VAL A 117 3.00 -18.76 -15.06
CA VAL A 117 1.69 -18.21 -14.68
C VAL A 117 0.74 -19.32 -14.22
N ASN A 118 0.75 -20.49 -14.86
CA ASN A 118 -0.15 -21.58 -14.52
C ASN A 118 0.17 -22.20 -13.15
N ALA A 119 1.46 -22.38 -12.84
CA ALA A 119 1.88 -22.82 -11.52
C ALA A 119 1.51 -21.81 -10.43
N VAL A 120 1.65 -20.50 -10.72
CA VAL A 120 1.24 -19.43 -9.80
C VAL A 120 -0.27 -19.45 -9.56
N ILE A 121 -1.09 -19.54 -10.60
CA ILE A 121 -2.57 -19.63 -10.49
C ILE A 121 -2.94 -20.82 -9.59
N LYS A 122 -2.40 -22.02 -9.86
CA LYS A 122 -2.66 -23.22 -9.05
C LYS A 122 -2.23 -23.03 -7.60
N ARG A 123 -1.07 -22.40 -7.37
CA ARG A 123 -0.54 -22.15 -6.02
C ARG A 123 -1.44 -21.20 -5.23
N LEU A 124 -1.88 -20.10 -5.84
CA LEU A 124 -2.81 -19.15 -5.22
C LEU A 124 -4.16 -19.79 -4.91
N GLN A 125 -4.70 -20.59 -5.84
CA GLN A 125 -5.94 -21.32 -5.63
C GLN A 125 -5.83 -22.33 -4.49
N MET A 126 -4.78 -23.14 -4.47
CA MET A 126 -4.60 -24.19 -3.44
C MET A 126 -4.30 -23.63 -2.05
N ARG A 127 -3.57 -22.52 -1.96
CA ARG A 127 -3.06 -22.00 -0.67
C ARG A 127 -3.90 -20.90 -0.07
N LEU A 128 -4.60 -20.11 -0.90
CA LEU A 128 -5.41 -18.97 -0.48
C LEU A 128 -6.89 -19.10 -0.90
N GLY A 129 -7.24 -20.04 -1.77
CA GLY A 129 -8.60 -20.17 -2.32
C GLY A 129 -8.94 -19.12 -3.37
N LEU A 130 -7.92 -18.44 -3.92
CA LEU A 130 -8.09 -17.37 -4.91
C LEU A 130 -8.23 -17.96 -6.32
N VAL A 131 -9.27 -17.57 -7.03
CA VAL A 131 -9.56 -18.01 -8.39
C VAL A 131 -9.27 -16.88 -9.36
N HIS A 132 -8.64 -17.21 -10.50
CA HIS A 132 -8.37 -16.25 -11.57
C HIS A 132 -9.69 -15.72 -12.18
N SER A 133 -9.81 -14.40 -12.27
CA SER A 133 -10.94 -13.71 -12.87
C SER A 133 -10.75 -13.59 -14.38
N LYS A 134 -11.82 -13.83 -15.13
CA LYS A 134 -11.87 -13.60 -16.59
C LYS A 134 -12.24 -12.16 -16.95
N VAL A 135 -12.74 -11.40 -15.98
CA VAL A 135 -13.22 -10.02 -16.16
C VAL A 135 -12.49 -9.12 -15.17
N PRO A 136 -12.15 -7.88 -15.55
CA PRO A 136 -11.61 -6.91 -14.62
C PRO A 136 -12.50 -6.73 -13.38
N LEU A 137 -11.90 -6.86 -12.20
CA LEU A 137 -12.55 -6.71 -10.92
C LEU A 137 -12.66 -5.22 -10.56
N LYS A 138 -13.84 -4.80 -10.08
CA LYS A 138 -14.13 -3.40 -9.73
C LYS A 138 -13.30 -2.94 -8.53
N GLU A 139 -12.83 -3.88 -7.72
CA GLU A 139 -11.99 -3.65 -6.56
C GLU A 139 -10.65 -3.02 -6.92
N PHE A 140 -10.18 -3.15 -8.17
CA PHE A 140 -8.92 -2.57 -8.67
C PHE A 140 -9.15 -1.35 -9.56
N ASP A 141 -10.38 -0.80 -9.57
CA ASP A 141 -10.68 0.41 -10.31
C ASP A 141 -10.27 1.66 -9.52
N HIS A 142 -9.20 2.31 -9.95
CA HIS A 142 -8.68 3.55 -9.34
C HIS A 142 -9.41 4.81 -9.82
N SER A 143 -10.35 4.71 -10.77
CA SER A 143 -11.05 5.88 -11.34
C SER A 143 -11.83 6.70 -10.31
N ASN A 144 -12.17 6.07 -9.18
CA ASN A 144 -12.93 6.68 -8.10
C ASN A 144 -12.05 7.30 -7.00
N CYS A 145 -10.72 7.16 -7.06
CA CYS A 145 -9.81 7.81 -6.10
C CYS A 145 -9.75 9.32 -6.38
N ARG A 146 -10.52 10.10 -5.61
CA ARG A 146 -10.55 11.57 -5.66
C ARG A 146 -10.01 12.15 -4.37
N THR A 147 -9.33 13.29 -4.48
CA THR A 147 -8.93 14.11 -3.33
C THR A 147 -10.17 14.89 -2.91
N GLU A 148 -10.90 14.41 -1.90
CA GLU A 148 -12.14 15.03 -1.42
C GLU A 148 -12.24 14.95 0.11
N GLY A 149 -13.08 15.82 0.69
CA GLY A 149 -13.37 15.83 2.13
C GLY A 149 -12.48 16.77 2.94
N TRP A 150 -12.38 16.53 4.25
CA TRP A 150 -11.79 17.51 5.17
C TRP A 150 -10.30 17.80 4.92
N ALA A 151 -9.56 16.84 4.36
CA ALA A 151 -8.13 16.97 4.08
C ALA A 151 -7.83 17.48 2.66
N GLU A 152 -8.85 17.65 1.81
CA GLU A 152 -8.70 18.00 0.40
C GLU A 152 -7.84 19.24 0.20
N GLN A 153 -8.17 20.32 0.90
CA GLN A 153 -7.46 21.59 0.77
C GLN A 153 -5.99 21.47 1.20
N THR A 154 -5.71 20.70 2.24
CA THR A 154 -4.34 20.48 2.72
C THR A 154 -3.52 19.70 1.69
N VAL A 155 -4.09 18.65 1.10
CA VAL A 155 -3.41 17.86 0.07
C VAL A 155 -3.16 18.70 -1.18
N LEU A 156 -4.14 19.50 -1.62
CA LEU A 156 -3.98 20.41 -2.76
C LEU A 156 -2.89 21.46 -2.50
N GLN A 157 -2.80 21.99 -1.28
CA GLN A 157 -1.73 22.91 -0.89
C GLN A 157 -0.35 22.25 -0.94
N TRP A 158 -0.22 21.00 -0.49
CA TRP A 158 1.04 20.26 -0.60
C TRP A 158 1.44 20.03 -2.06
N GLU A 159 0.50 19.61 -2.90
CA GLU A 159 0.75 19.44 -4.34
C GLU A 159 1.20 20.74 -5.00
N GLN A 160 0.55 21.87 -4.65
CA GLN A 160 0.92 23.18 -5.17
C GLN A 160 2.30 23.63 -4.69
N ALA A 161 2.60 23.49 -3.40
CA ALA A 161 3.90 23.86 -2.84
C ALA A 161 5.06 23.10 -3.50
N ILE A 162 4.87 21.80 -3.77
CA ILE A 162 5.84 20.98 -4.48
C ILE A 162 6.00 21.44 -5.93
N MET A 163 4.90 21.73 -6.63
CA MET A 163 4.97 22.26 -7.99
C MET A 163 5.71 23.59 -8.07
N GLU A 164 5.50 24.49 -7.10
CA GLU A 164 6.19 25.77 -7.03
C GLU A 164 7.69 25.59 -6.73
N ALA A 165 8.06 24.71 -5.79
CA ALA A 165 9.45 24.38 -5.51
C ALA A 165 10.18 23.79 -6.74
N MET A 166 9.50 22.94 -7.51
CA MET A 166 10.05 22.39 -8.76
C MET A 166 10.28 23.47 -9.82
N LYS A 167 9.34 24.39 -10.02
CA LYS A 167 9.50 25.51 -10.97
C LYS A 167 10.67 26.41 -10.61
N GLN A 168 10.86 26.68 -9.32
CA GLN A 168 12.01 27.46 -8.84
C GLN A 168 13.33 26.71 -9.08
N GLN A 169 13.36 25.40 -8.88
CA GLN A 169 14.54 24.58 -9.12
C GLN A 169 14.87 24.47 -10.63
N GLU A 170 13.87 24.39 -11.50
CA GLU A 170 14.07 24.46 -12.95
C GLU A 170 14.62 25.81 -13.39
N HIS A 171 14.08 26.92 -12.87
CA HIS A 171 14.60 28.26 -13.16
C HIS A 171 16.05 28.44 -12.67
N LEU A 172 16.39 27.89 -11.49
CA LEU A 172 17.78 27.85 -11.02
C LEU A 172 18.65 26.96 -11.92
N ARG A 173 18.16 25.80 -12.36
CA ARG A 173 18.90 24.89 -13.24
C ARG A 173 19.11 25.46 -14.64
N SER A 174 18.14 26.18 -15.19
CA SER A 174 18.30 26.89 -16.47
C SER A 174 19.29 28.04 -16.35
N SER A 175 19.27 28.78 -15.23
CA SER A 175 20.29 29.78 -14.90
C SER A 175 21.68 29.15 -14.75
N THR A 176 21.78 27.99 -14.08
CA THR A 176 23.05 27.25 -13.90
C THR A 176 23.54 26.65 -15.23
N ALA A 177 22.64 26.20 -16.11
CA ALA A 177 22.97 25.72 -17.45
C ALA A 177 23.46 26.86 -18.35
N ALA A 178 22.84 28.05 -18.26
CA ALA A 178 23.33 29.26 -18.92
C ALA A 178 24.71 29.68 -18.36
N LEU A 179 24.92 29.62 -17.04
CA LEU A 179 26.22 29.85 -16.41
C LEU A 179 27.27 28.81 -16.81
N ARG A 180 26.90 27.55 -17.07
CA ARG A 180 27.80 26.51 -17.59
C ARG A 180 28.09 26.66 -19.09
N PHE A 181 27.14 27.23 -19.84
CA PHE A 181 27.31 27.47 -21.28
C PHE A 181 28.15 28.73 -21.56
N TYR A 182 27.96 29.80 -20.78
CA TYR A 182 28.71 31.06 -20.90
C TYR A 182 29.92 31.17 -19.95
N GLY A 183 29.99 30.34 -18.90
CA GLY A 183 31.12 30.28 -17.97
C GLY A 183 32.18 29.30 -18.46
N LYS A 184 33.33 29.83 -18.90
CA LYS A 184 34.53 29.03 -19.18
C LYS A 184 34.96 28.28 -17.92
N THR A 185 34.68 26.98 -17.82
CA THR A 185 35.47 26.03 -17.03
C THR A 185 35.16 24.60 -17.45
N HIS A 186 36.18 23.90 -17.94
CA HIS A 186 36.12 22.48 -18.26
C HIS A 186 35.94 21.66 -16.98
N ARG A 187 34.89 20.83 -16.93
CA ARG A 187 34.92 19.54 -16.21
C ARG A 187 33.82 18.62 -16.71
N ILE A 188 34.26 17.44 -17.15
CA ILE A 188 33.45 16.29 -17.52
C ILE A 188 32.76 15.79 -16.25
N GLN A 189 31.43 15.72 -16.28
CA GLN A 189 30.67 14.91 -15.32
C GLN A 189 29.51 14.26 -16.06
N GLU A 190 29.61 12.94 -16.17
CA GLU A 190 28.62 12.08 -16.82
C GLU A 190 27.26 12.23 -16.13
N LEU A 191 26.31 12.76 -16.90
CA LEU A 191 24.92 12.87 -16.51
C LEU A 191 24.24 11.52 -16.82
N ILE A 192 23.87 10.75 -15.79
CA ILE A 192 22.96 9.63 -15.96
C ILE A 192 21.59 10.20 -16.35
N LYS A 193 21.38 10.25 -17.66
CA LYS A 193 20.11 10.63 -18.29
C LYS A 193 19.18 9.43 -18.15
N CYS A 194 18.30 9.45 -17.16
CA CYS A 194 17.20 8.49 -17.07
C CYS A 194 16.25 8.75 -18.25
N LYS A 195 16.40 7.95 -19.31
CA LYS A 195 15.40 7.84 -20.37
C LYS A 195 14.15 7.21 -19.75
N LEU A 196 13.03 7.90 -19.87
CA LEU A 196 11.71 7.31 -19.73
C LEU A 196 11.58 6.31 -20.87
N VAL A 197 11.84 5.03 -20.58
CA VAL A 197 11.56 3.96 -21.52
C VAL A 197 10.09 3.64 -21.34
N GLU A 198 9.27 4.15 -22.26
CA GLU A 198 7.95 3.58 -22.53
C GLU A 198 8.20 2.15 -23.03
N THR A 199 8.27 1.21 -22.10
CA THR A 199 8.17 -0.20 -22.45
C THR A 199 6.69 -0.48 -22.64
N GLU A 200 6.26 -0.47 -23.91
CA GLU A 200 5.05 -1.14 -24.35
C GLU A 200 5.15 -2.60 -23.90
N THR A 201 4.61 -2.89 -22.73
CA THR A 201 4.54 -4.24 -22.18
C THR A 201 3.40 -4.93 -22.90
N LYS A 202 3.79 -5.84 -23.80
CA LYS A 202 2.91 -6.82 -24.43
C LYS A 202 1.87 -7.29 -23.42
N ALA A 203 0.60 -7.26 -23.82
CA ALA A 203 -0.56 -7.60 -23.02
C ALA A 203 -0.50 -9.05 -22.49
N SER A 204 0.25 -9.27 -21.41
CA SER A 204 -0.06 -10.35 -20.48
C SER A 204 -1.43 -10.03 -19.92
N GLY A 205 -2.42 -10.87 -20.22
CA GLY A 205 -3.81 -10.67 -19.82
C GLY A 205 -3.96 -10.38 -18.32
N SER A 206 -5.04 -9.72 -17.93
CA SER A 206 -5.29 -9.34 -16.54
C SER A 206 -5.17 -10.55 -15.60
N LEU A 207 -4.19 -10.52 -14.69
CA LEU A 207 -3.96 -11.54 -13.67
C LEU A 207 -4.56 -11.07 -12.35
N GLN A 208 -5.88 -11.02 -12.35
CA GLN A 208 -6.68 -10.64 -11.20
C GLN A 208 -7.33 -11.86 -10.58
N PHE A 209 -7.38 -11.90 -9.26
CA PHE A 209 -7.87 -13.04 -8.51
C PHE A 209 -8.85 -12.60 -7.43
N TYR A 210 -9.86 -13.43 -7.19
CA TYR A 210 -10.82 -13.23 -6.11
C TYR A 210 -11.14 -14.55 -5.39
N LYS A 211 -11.55 -14.47 -4.14
CA LYS A 211 -12.05 -15.59 -3.36
C LYS A 211 -13.53 -15.78 -3.65
N LYS A 212 -13.93 -16.99 -4.04
CA LYS A 212 -15.35 -17.31 -4.16
C LYS A 212 -15.94 -17.39 -2.76
N GLU A 213 -16.88 -16.51 -2.43
CA GLU A 213 -17.63 -16.64 -1.18
C GLU A 213 -18.39 -17.97 -1.19
N ASN A 214 -18.28 -18.75 -0.12
CA ASN A 214 -19.24 -19.82 0.14
C ASN A 214 -20.59 -19.14 0.34
N GLN A 215 -21.54 -19.39 -0.57
CA GLN A 215 -22.92 -18.97 -0.41
C GLN A 215 -23.50 -19.65 0.85
N ASN A 216 -23.40 -18.98 1.98
CA ASN A 216 -24.21 -19.17 3.19
C ASN A 216 -23.85 -18.06 4.18
N CYS A 217 -24.47 -16.89 4.02
CA CYS A 217 -25.30 -16.26 5.05
C CYS A 217 -25.88 -14.94 4.52
N PRO A 218 -27.10 -14.56 4.92
CA PRO A 218 -27.86 -13.49 4.29
C PRO A 218 -27.44 -12.14 4.85
N LEU A 219 -26.98 -11.25 3.98
CA LEU A 219 -26.93 -9.81 4.24
C LEU A 219 -28.35 -9.25 4.15
N PRO A 220 -28.83 -8.44 5.10
CA PRO A 220 -29.84 -7.44 4.81
C PRO A 220 -29.13 -6.11 4.51
N LEU A 221 -28.95 -5.85 3.22
CA LEU A 221 -28.88 -4.48 2.69
C LEU A 221 -30.32 -3.99 2.56
N LYS A 222 -30.73 -3.03 3.42
CA LYS A 222 -31.71 -2.01 3.06
C LYS A 222 -31.32 -0.68 3.68
N ARG A 223 -31.07 0.31 2.82
CA ARG A 223 -31.19 1.73 3.10
C ARG A 223 -32.54 2.17 2.54
N GLU A 224 -33.31 2.89 3.36
CA GLU A 224 -34.28 3.96 3.03
C GLU A 224 -34.81 4.44 4.39
N ALA A 225 -34.42 5.62 4.86
CA ALA A 225 -35.02 6.94 4.60
C ALA A 225 -35.86 7.37 5.82
N ALA A 226 -35.87 8.68 6.06
CA ALA A 226 -36.19 9.34 7.31
C ALA A 226 -37.63 9.12 7.82
N ASP A 227 -37.81 9.12 9.14
CA ASP A 227 -38.87 9.89 9.79
C ASP A 227 -38.59 10.10 11.29
N SER A 228 -39.04 11.26 11.75
CA SER A 228 -38.79 11.91 13.03
C SER A 228 -39.63 11.40 14.21
N CYS A 229 -39.12 11.73 15.41
CA CYS A 229 -39.84 12.08 16.64
C CYS A 229 -40.21 11.01 17.69
N GLU A 230 -39.67 11.32 18.89
CA GLU A 230 -40.30 11.31 20.22
C GLU A 230 -40.15 10.14 21.20
N LEU A 231 -39.53 10.53 22.33
CA LEU A 231 -39.61 10.07 23.71
C LEU A 231 -40.55 8.91 24.05
N LYS A 232 -40.03 7.96 24.85
CA LYS A 232 -40.54 7.69 26.20
C LYS A 232 -39.55 6.91 27.07
N ASN A 233 -39.30 7.51 28.24
CA ASN A 233 -38.62 6.99 29.41
C ASN A 233 -39.11 5.58 29.83
N ASN A 234 -38.22 4.73 30.38
CA ASN A 234 -38.15 4.46 31.83
C ASN A 234 -37.41 3.15 32.23
N LYS A 235 -36.71 3.29 33.37
CA LYS A 235 -36.36 2.28 34.40
C LYS A 235 -35.07 1.45 34.29
N LYS A 236 -34.01 2.04 34.87
CA LYS A 236 -33.17 1.53 35.99
C LYS A 236 -33.27 0.03 36.32
N ARG A 237 -32.12 -0.64 36.36
CA ARG A 237 -31.62 -1.28 37.59
C ARG A 237 -30.08 -1.31 37.62
N VAL A 238 -29.59 -0.69 38.68
CA VAL A 238 -28.22 -0.69 39.20
C VAL A 238 -27.98 -2.01 39.91
N LEU A 239 -26.77 -2.58 39.80
CA LEU A 239 -26.06 -3.19 40.91
C LEU A 239 -24.57 -3.30 40.54
N ALA A 240 -23.76 -2.72 41.42
CA ALA A 240 -22.32 -2.56 41.32
C ALA A 240 -21.60 -3.68 42.08
N GLU A 241 -20.28 -3.71 41.84
CA GLU A 241 -19.21 -4.26 42.70
C GLU A 241 -19.03 -5.79 42.73
N GLN A 242 -17.94 -6.25 42.10
CA GLN A 242 -16.71 -6.50 42.86
C GLN A 242 -15.47 -6.64 41.97
N GLU A 243 -14.44 -5.90 42.36
CA GLU A 243 -13.10 -5.86 41.82
C GLU A 243 -12.34 -7.19 42.04
N ARG A 244 -11.41 -7.49 41.13
CA ARG A 244 -10.04 -7.88 41.53
C ARG A 244 -9.05 -7.74 40.38
N GLU A 245 -8.07 -6.91 40.66
CA GLU A 245 -6.85 -6.62 39.90
C GLU A 245 -6.10 -7.88 39.47
N ARG A 246 -5.65 -7.90 38.21
CA ARG A 246 -4.40 -8.55 37.81
C ARG A 246 -3.69 -7.70 36.77
N THR A 247 -2.81 -6.84 37.27
CA THR A 247 -1.75 -6.17 36.50
C THR A 247 -0.83 -7.22 35.88
N SER A 248 -0.84 -7.36 34.55
CA SER A 248 0.23 -8.05 33.81
C SER A 248 1.03 -7.00 33.04
N LYS A 249 2.20 -6.64 33.57
CA LYS A 249 3.21 -5.83 32.88
C LYS A 249 3.81 -6.67 31.76
N GLN A 250 3.22 -6.63 30.57
CA GLN A 250 3.87 -7.19 29.37
C GLN A 250 4.85 -6.14 28.85
N LYS A 251 6.13 -6.30 29.18
CA LYS A 251 7.22 -5.51 28.59
C LYS A 251 7.23 -5.73 27.08
N HIS A 252 6.80 -4.74 26.30
CA HIS A 252 7.00 -4.72 24.87
C HIS A 252 8.51 -4.65 24.59
N LEU A 253 9.08 -5.69 23.97
CA LEU A 253 10.40 -5.59 23.35
C LEU A 253 10.24 -4.81 22.05
N CYS A 254 10.93 -3.67 21.96
CA CYS A 254 11.14 -2.96 20.71
C CYS A 254 12.41 -3.54 20.08
N LEU A 255 12.26 -4.17 18.91
CA LEU A 255 13.39 -4.71 18.15
C LEU A 255 14.14 -3.56 17.46
N THR A 256 15.46 -3.64 17.48
CA THR A 256 16.37 -2.66 16.88
C THR A 256 16.47 -2.86 15.35
N VAL A 257 17.04 -1.89 14.64
CA VAL A 257 17.27 -2.00 13.18
C VAL A 257 18.15 -3.21 12.83
N GLU A 258 19.10 -3.55 13.68
CA GLU A 258 19.97 -4.72 13.51
C GLU A 258 19.20 -6.05 13.64
N ASP A 259 18.19 -6.09 14.51
CA ASP A 259 17.29 -7.25 14.65
C ASP A 259 16.42 -7.43 13.39
N TRP A 260 16.02 -6.32 12.75
CA TRP A 260 15.28 -6.35 11.49
C TRP A 260 16.15 -6.86 10.34
N ASP A 261 17.40 -6.43 10.26
CA ASP A 261 18.34 -6.89 9.23
C ASP A 261 18.65 -8.38 9.38
N LEU A 262 18.80 -8.87 10.61
CA LEU A 262 19.00 -10.30 10.87
C LEU A 262 17.77 -11.12 10.44
N LEU A 263 16.55 -10.66 10.71
CA LEU A 263 15.32 -11.32 10.27
C LEU A 263 15.14 -11.29 8.74
N ASN A 264 15.67 -10.27 8.06
CA ASN A 264 15.65 -10.17 6.61
C ASN A 264 16.59 -11.17 5.90
N THR A 265 17.48 -11.85 6.64
CA THR A 265 18.38 -12.87 6.06
C THR A 265 17.75 -14.27 5.98
N TYR A 266 16.73 -14.59 6.79
CA TYR A 266 16.00 -15.87 6.79
C TYR A 266 14.77 -15.88 5.86
#